data_AF-A0A941VSK8-F1
#
_entry.id   AF-A0A941VSK8-F1
#
_cell.length_a   1.000
_cell.length_b   1.000
_cell.length_c   1.000
_cell.angle_alpha   90.00
_cell.angle_beta   90.00
_cell.angle_gamma   90.00
#
_symmetry.space_group_name_H-M   'P 1'
#
loop_
_entity.id
_entity.type
_entity.pdbx_description
1 polymer ?
#
loop_
_entity_poly.entity_id
_entity_poly.type
_entity_poly.pdbx_seq_one_letter_code
_entity_poly.pdbx_strand_id
1 'polypeptide(L)'
;MGSRSTNLASGFGGFEGRPLRKGDILAVEPVKDVVRCADRGFMPEAVPAYASPWRLRVVWGPQDDHFSEAGKQTFVTAPFTVSPDSDRTGIRLKGAVVARKPGMEESIISEGILSGAIQVPGDGQPIIILGETASGGYRKISTVISADLPLLGQIT
;
A
#
# COMPACT_ATOMS: atom_id res chain seq x y z
N MET A 1 -6.31 -21.94 -4.82
CA MET A 1 -6.29 -20.65 -4.09
C MET A 1 -7.42 -19.68 -4.48
N GLY A 2 -8.62 -20.13 -4.91
CA GLY A 2 -9.87 -19.34 -4.94
C GLY A 2 -9.92 -17.95 -5.63
N SER A 3 -8.82 -17.44 -6.18
CA SER A 3 -8.65 -16.08 -6.70
C SER A 3 -8.06 -16.11 -8.11
N ARG A 4 -8.38 -15.08 -8.89
CA ARG A 4 -7.85 -14.86 -10.24
C ARG A 4 -6.80 -13.72 -10.30
N SER A 5 -6.38 -13.16 -9.17
CA SER A 5 -5.35 -12.12 -9.12
C SER A 5 -3.99 -12.63 -9.57
N THR A 6 -3.19 -11.79 -10.21
CA THR A 6 -1.80 -12.08 -10.56
C THR A 6 -0.86 -11.69 -9.43
N ASN A 7 0.01 -12.60 -9.01
CA ASN A 7 1.18 -12.32 -8.18
C ASN A 7 2.43 -12.39 -9.06
N LEU A 8 3.07 -11.25 -9.29
CA LEU A 8 4.19 -11.15 -10.24
C LEU A 8 5.47 -11.80 -9.70
N ALA A 9 5.77 -11.62 -8.42
CA ALA A 9 6.97 -12.14 -7.79
C ALA A 9 7.04 -13.68 -7.84
N SER A 10 5.89 -14.34 -7.68
CA SER A 10 5.78 -15.80 -7.67
C SER A 10 5.26 -16.41 -8.98
N GLY A 11 4.86 -15.59 -9.96
CA GLY A 11 4.36 -16.06 -11.25
C GLY A 11 3.02 -16.80 -11.19
N PHE A 12 2.12 -16.44 -10.25
CA PHE A 12 0.84 -17.13 -10.05
C PHE A 12 -0.36 -16.29 -10.50
N GLY A 13 -1.41 -16.98 -10.94
CA GLY A 13 -2.74 -16.41 -11.15
C GLY A 13 -2.85 -15.47 -12.36
N GLY A 14 -4.05 -14.91 -12.56
CA GLY A 14 -4.40 -14.13 -13.74
C GLY A 14 -4.06 -14.83 -15.05
N PHE A 15 -3.46 -14.08 -15.99
CA PHE A 15 -3.05 -14.60 -17.29
C PHE A 15 -1.58 -15.04 -17.24
N GLU A 16 -1.35 -16.36 -17.17
CA GLU A 16 -0.02 -16.97 -17.15
C GLU A 16 0.92 -16.45 -16.03
N GLY A 17 0.40 -15.86 -14.95
CA GLY A 17 1.23 -15.36 -13.86
C GLY A 17 2.06 -14.12 -14.17
N ARG A 18 1.75 -13.40 -15.25
CA ARG A 18 2.58 -12.30 -15.77
C ARG A 18 1.76 -11.08 -16.21
N PRO A 19 2.40 -9.92 -16.45
CA PRO A 19 1.75 -8.80 -17.11
C PRO A 19 1.29 -9.20 -18.52
N LEU A 20 0.23 -8.56 -18.98
CA LEU A 20 -0.25 -8.71 -20.35
C LEU A 20 0.81 -8.23 -21.34
N ARG A 21 0.86 -8.90 -22.48
CA ARG A 21 1.76 -8.63 -23.60
C ARG A 21 0.94 -8.45 -24.86
N LYS A 22 1.52 -7.73 -25.82
CA LYS A 22 0.92 -7.55 -27.14
C LYS A 22 0.67 -8.93 -27.77
N GLY A 23 -0.58 -9.16 -28.18
CA GLY A 23 -1.01 -10.43 -28.79
C GLY A 23 -1.67 -11.42 -27.83
N ASP A 24 -1.68 -11.16 -26.53
CA ASP A 24 -2.45 -11.98 -25.57
C ASP A 24 -3.95 -11.90 -25.87
N ILE A 25 -4.65 -13.03 -25.72
CA ILE A 25 -6.09 -13.15 -25.92
C ILE A 25 -6.71 -13.60 -24.59
N LEU A 26 -7.57 -12.75 -24.01
CA LEU A 26 -8.30 -13.06 -22.79
C LEU A 26 -9.68 -13.64 -23.12
N ALA A 27 -9.89 -14.91 -22.75
CA ALA A 27 -11.20 -15.54 -22.88
C ALA A 27 -12.17 -14.98 -21.83
N VAL A 28 -13.39 -14.69 -22.26
CA VAL A 28 -14.50 -14.29 -21.40
C VAL A 28 -15.58 -15.35 -21.45
N GLU A 29 -16.25 -15.58 -20.32
CA GLU A 29 -17.44 -16.44 -20.32
C GLU A 29 -18.57 -15.75 -21.11
N PRO A 30 -19.34 -16.48 -21.93
CA PRO A 30 -20.47 -15.92 -22.65
C PRO A 30 -21.48 -15.32 -21.65
N VAL A 31 -21.75 -14.03 -21.79
CA VAL A 31 -22.74 -13.33 -20.96
C VAL A 31 -24.12 -13.78 -21.40
N LYS A 32 -24.77 -14.65 -20.60
CA LYS A 32 -26.09 -15.23 -20.92
C LYS A 32 -27.22 -14.20 -20.85
N ASP A 33 -27.08 -13.22 -19.97
CA ASP A 33 -28.01 -12.11 -19.80
C ASP A 33 -27.21 -10.81 -19.91
N VAL A 34 -27.14 -10.23 -21.10
CA VAL A 34 -26.65 -8.85 -21.24
C VAL A 34 -27.71 -7.98 -20.62
N VAL A 35 -27.61 -7.80 -19.30
CA VAL A 35 -28.42 -6.83 -18.59
C VAL A 35 -28.16 -5.51 -19.30
N ARG A 36 -29.19 -4.96 -19.96
CA ARG A 36 -29.12 -3.63 -20.58
C ARG A 36 -28.91 -2.62 -19.46
N CYS A 37 -27.65 -2.36 -19.14
CA CYS A 37 -27.20 -1.37 -18.17
C CYS A 37 -27.17 0.04 -18.79
N ALA A 38 -28.00 0.30 -19.81
CA ALA A 38 -28.00 1.58 -20.52
C ALA A 38 -28.22 2.78 -19.59
N ASP A 39 -28.91 2.56 -18.47
CA ASP A 39 -29.28 3.61 -17.51
C ASP A 39 -28.54 3.48 -16.15
N ARG A 40 -27.53 2.60 -16.05
CA ARG A 40 -26.73 2.45 -14.82
C ARG A 40 -25.40 3.17 -14.98
N GLY A 41 -25.31 4.37 -14.41
CA GLY A 41 -24.07 5.11 -14.23
C GLY A 41 -23.53 4.96 -12.82
N PHE A 42 -22.22 5.16 -12.66
CA PHE A 42 -21.66 5.46 -11.35
C PHE A 42 -22.18 6.83 -10.90
N MET A 43 -22.56 6.99 -9.64
CA MET A 43 -22.89 8.31 -9.12
C MET A 43 -21.60 9.14 -9.06
N PRO A 44 -21.52 10.32 -9.71
CA PRO A 44 -20.30 11.14 -9.69
C PRO A 44 -19.80 11.43 -8.28
N GLU A 45 -20.71 11.56 -7.32
CA GLU A 45 -20.42 11.82 -5.90
C GLU A 45 -19.76 10.62 -5.20
N ALA A 46 -19.90 9.41 -5.74
CA ALA A 46 -19.26 8.20 -5.23
C ALA A 46 -17.83 8.00 -5.72
N VAL A 47 -17.36 8.83 -6.66
CA VAL A 47 -15.97 8.82 -7.13
C VAL A 47 -15.10 9.53 -6.10
N PRO A 48 -14.07 8.87 -5.52
CA PRO A 48 -13.18 9.52 -4.57
C PRO A 48 -12.46 10.73 -5.19
N ALA A 49 -12.23 11.76 -4.39
CA ALA A 49 -11.42 12.90 -4.81
C ALA A 49 -9.94 12.50 -4.82
N TYR A 50 -9.39 12.26 -6.00
CA TYR A 50 -7.97 11.98 -6.21
C TYR A 50 -7.24 13.30 -6.47
N ALA A 51 -6.73 13.93 -5.41
CA ALA A 51 -6.06 15.22 -5.50
C ALA A 51 -4.75 15.23 -4.70
N SER A 52 -3.73 15.87 -5.28
CA SER A 52 -2.48 16.19 -4.59
C SER A 52 -2.62 17.55 -3.88
N PRO A 53 -2.14 17.72 -2.63
CA PRO A 53 -1.40 16.74 -1.84
C PRO A 53 -2.29 15.63 -1.27
N TRP A 54 -1.79 14.40 -1.35
CA TRP A 54 -2.46 13.23 -0.78
C TRP A 54 -2.50 13.29 0.74
N ARG A 55 -3.65 12.97 1.33
CA ARG A 55 -3.82 12.85 2.78
C ARG A 55 -4.36 11.46 3.09
N LEU A 56 -3.59 10.71 3.89
CA LEU A 56 -3.93 9.37 4.32
C LEU A 56 -4.24 9.37 5.81
N ARG A 57 -5.34 8.75 6.20
CA ARG A 57 -5.69 8.53 7.59
C ARG A 57 -5.08 7.22 8.06
N VAL A 58 -4.53 7.24 9.27
CA VAL A 58 -3.80 6.11 9.84
C VAL A 58 -4.24 5.83 11.27
N VAL A 59 -4.03 4.60 11.71
CA VAL A 59 -4.14 4.17 13.11
C VAL A 59 -2.73 3.88 13.62
N TRP A 60 -2.37 4.43 14.79
CA TRP A 60 -1.06 4.21 15.40
C TRP A 60 -0.81 2.74 15.75
N GLY A 61 0.46 2.36 15.73
CA GLY A 61 0.92 1.05 16.15
C GLY A 61 1.00 0.04 15.00
N PRO A 62 1.41 -1.21 15.31
CA PRO A 62 1.56 -1.76 16.67
C PRO A 62 2.82 -1.36 17.45
N GLN A 63 3.84 -0.74 16.83
CA GLN A 63 5.10 -0.36 17.51
C GLN A 63 5.36 1.14 17.50
N ASP A 64 4.31 1.97 17.60
CA ASP A 64 4.48 3.42 17.63
C ASP A 64 5.22 3.91 18.88
N ASP A 65 5.15 3.14 19.97
CA ASP A 65 5.88 3.36 21.21
C ASP A 65 7.41 3.17 21.06
N HIS A 66 7.90 2.60 19.96
CA HIS A 66 9.33 2.52 19.65
C HIS A 66 9.88 3.82 19.02
N PHE A 67 9.01 4.77 18.66
CA PHE A 67 9.39 6.04 18.05
C PHE A 67 9.43 7.17 19.08
N SER A 68 10.31 8.15 18.86
CA SER A 68 10.35 9.32 19.75
C SER A 68 9.14 10.21 19.49
N GLU A 69 8.74 11.03 20.46
CA GLU A 69 7.66 12.01 20.27
C GLU A 69 7.96 12.95 19.09
N ALA A 70 9.22 13.38 18.94
CA ALA A 70 9.66 14.15 17.78
C ALA A 70 9.49 13.36 16.46
N GLY A 71 9.81 12.07 16.45
CA GLY A 71 9.61 11.21 15.29
C GLY A 71 8.13 11.04 14.92
N LYS A 72 7.26 10.80 15.90
CA LYS A 72 5.81 10.72 15.70
C LYS A 72 5.25 12.05 15.19
N GLN A 73 5.72 13.18 15.73
CA GLN A 73 5.33 14.51 15.26
C GLN A 73 5.76 14.75 13.81
N THR A 74 7.01 14.43 13.47
CA THR A 74 7.52 14.51 12.10
C THR A 74 6.66 13.68 11.15
N PHE A 75 6.33 12.44 11.54
CA PHE A 75 5.55 11.52 10.72
C PHE A 75 4.16 12.07 10.32
N VAL A 76 3.49 12.82 11.20
CA VAL A 76 2.14 13.37 10.91
C VAL A 76 2.14 14.79 10.37
N THR A 77 3.26 15.53 10.46
CA THR A 77 3.31 16.95 10.05
C THR A 77 4.18 17.21 8.84
N ALA A 78 5.22 16.41 8.60
CA ALA A 78 6.11 16.60 7.46
C ALA A 78 5.50 16.02 6.18
N PRO A 79 5.64 16.70 5.04
CA PRO A 79 5.30 16.10 3.75
C PRO A 79 6.31 15.03 3.37
N PHE A 80 5.83 13.97 2.74
CA PHE A 80 6.65 12.92 2.15
C PHE A 80 6.37 12.83 0.65
N THR A 81 7.42 12.50 -0.12
CA THR A 81 7.34 12.28 -1.57
C THR A 81 7.47 10.80 -1.86
N VAL A 82 6.71 10.28 -2.83
CA VAL A 82 6.86 8.90 -3.28
C VAL A 82 8.19 8.74 -4.02
N SER A 83 8.93 7.69 -3.66
CA SER A 83 10.17 7.31 -4.32
C SER A 83 9.87 6.58 -5.63
N PRO A 84 10.69 6.76 -6.69
CA PRO A 84 10.58 5.97 -7.92
C PRO A 84 10.76 4.46 -7.71
N ASP A 85 11.40 4.05 -6.61
CA ASP A 85 11.60 2.64 -6.22
C ASP A 85 10.36 2.00 -5.57
N SER A 86 9.16 2.50 -5.87
CA SER A 86 7.89 2.02 -5.33
C SER A 86 7.20 1.08 -6.32
N ASP A 87 6.60 0.01 -5.81
CA ASP A 87 5.93 -1.01 -6.61
C ASP A 87 4.74 -1.62 -5.85
N ARG A 88 4.24 -2.77 -6.34
CA ARG A 88 3.12 -3.50 -5.74
C ARG A 88 3.44 -4.18 -4.41
N THR A 89 4.72 -4.21 -4.02
CA THR A 89 5.22 -4.71 -2.74
C THR A 89 5.11 -3.62 -1.67
N GLY A 90 5.48 -2.38 -2.02
CA GLY A 90 5.33 -1.24 -1.13
C GLY A 90 5.68 0.11 -1.76
N ILE A 91 5.12 1.16 -1.17
CA ILE A 91 5.33 2.56 -1.54
C ILE A 91 6.41 3.12 -0.61
N ARG A 92 7.56 3.45 -1.17
CA ARG A 92 8.68 4.03 -0.42
C ARG A 92 8.52 5.53 -0.37
N LEU A 93 8.63 6.10 0.83
CA LEU A 93 8.48 7.53 1.06
C LEU A 93 9.85 8.15 1.35
N LYS A 94 10.08 9.35 0.79
CA LYS A 94 11.26 10.18 1.04
C LYS A 94 10.85 11.49 1.69
N GLY A 95 11.55 11.86 2.75
CA GLY A 95 11.28 13.10 3.48
C GLY A 95 12.09 13.21 4.77
N ALA A 96 11.52 13.94 5.73
CA ALA A 96 12.12 14.11 7.05
C ALA A 96 12.22 12.76 7.79
N VAL A 97 13.32 12.57 8.52
CA VAL A 97 13.61 11.32 9.24
C VAL A 97 12.62 11.13 10.39
N VAL A 98 11.94 9.99 10.40
CA VAL A 98 11.10 9.57 11.51
C VAL A 98 11.98 8.96 12.59
N ALA A 99 12.30 9.77 13.61
CA ALA A 99 13.24 9.39 14.65
C ALA A 99 12.70 8.29 15.59
N ARG A 100 13.57 7.33 15.91
CA ARG A 100 13.31 6.22 16.83
C ARG A 100 13.68 6.64 18.26
N LYS A 101 13.20 5.92 19.27
CA LYS A 101 13.73 6.09 20.63
C LYS A 101 15.20 5.62 20.70
N PRO A 102 16.07 6.31 21.46
CA PRO A 102 17.43 5.85 21.72
C PRO A 102 17.45 4.43 22.30
N GLY A 103 18.43 3.62 21.92
CA GLY A 103 18.60 2.26 22.42
C GLY A 103 17.68 1.21 21.79
N MET A 104 16.78 1.60 20.87
CA MET A 104 16.03 0.65 20.07
C MET A 104 16.93 0.02 19.01
N GLU A 105 16.89 -1.31 18.89
CA GLU A 105 17.57 -2.04 17.82
C GLU A 105 17.07 -1.61 16.43
N GLU A 106 17.81 -1.94 15.36
CA GLU A 106 17.40 -1.52 14.02
C GLU A 106 16.19 -2.27 13.48
N SER A 107 16.09 -3.56 13.79
CA SER A 107 15.03 -4.46 13.38
C SER A 107 14.24 -4.97 14.60
N ILE A 108 13.15 -5.66 14.33
CA ILE A 108 12.38 -6.48 15.26
C ILE A 108 12.38 -7.92 14.75
N ILE A 109 11.96 -8.85 15.60
CA ILE A 109 11.64 -10.21 15.17
C ILE A 109 10.60 -10.12 14.04
N SER A 110 10.85 -10.85 12.95
CA SER A 110 9.95 -10.87 11.80
C SER A 110 8.55 -11.31 12.21
N GLU A 111 7.56 -10.52 11.79
CA GLU A 111 6.16 -10.77 12.08
C GLU A 111 5.31 -10.61 10.82
N GLY A 112 4.04 -11.05 10.90
CA GLY A 112 3.08 -10.89 9.81
C GLY A 112 2.78 -9.41 9.55
N ILE A 113 2.60 -9.07 8.28
CA ILE A 113 2.28 -7.70 7.85
C ILE A 113 0.98 -7.69 7.08
N LEU A 114 0.19 -6.63 7.29
CA LEU A 114 -1.03 -6.36 6.55
C LEU A 114 -0.82 -5.17 5.60
N SER A 115 -1.57 -5.15 4.50
CA SER A 115 -1.57 -4.00 3.60
C SER A 115 -1.97 -2.72 4.32
N GLY A 116 -1.28 -1.64 4.02
CA GLY A 116 -1.41 -0.34 4.70
C GLY A 116 -0.45 -0.17 5.89
N ALA A 117 0.22 -1.23 6.37
CA ALA A 117 1.21 -1.08 7.43
C ALA A 117 2.36 -0.19 6.98
N ILE A 118 2.75 0.77 7.82
CA ILE A 118 3.80 1.74 7.53
C ILE A 118 5.04 1.35 8.31
N GLN A 119 5.98 0.71 7.63
CA GLN A 119 7.27 0.33 8.18
C GLN A 119 8.23 1.51 8.18
N VAL A 120 9.08 1.61 9.20
CA VAL A 120 10.17 2.57 9.25
C VAL A 120 11.49 1.81 9.49
N PRO A 121 12.31 1.64 8.44
CA PRO A 121 13.61 0.99 8.53
C PRO A 121 14.69 1.82 9.24
N GLY A 122 15.93 1.33 9.14
CA GLY A 122 17.14 1.93 9.71
C GLY A 122 17.33 3.42 9.42
N ASP A 123 17.04 3.80 8.19
CA ASP A 123 17.22 5.15 7.65
C ASP A 123 16.10 6.13 8.05
N GLY A 124 15.08 5.66 8.75
CA GLY A 124 13.94 6.47 9.19
C GLY A 124 13.02 6.91 8.04
N GLN A 125 13.14 6.32 6.85
CA GLN A 125 12.33 6.63 5.67
C GLN A 125 11.13 5.66 5.59
N PRO A 126 9.87 6.14 5.68
CA PRO A 126 8.73 5.23 5.75
C PRO A 126 8.49 4.41 4.48
N ILE A 127 7.93 3.21 4.63
CA ILE A 127 7.47 2.33 3.54
C ILE A 127 6.05 1.87 3.85
N ILE A 128 5.09 2.20 2.99
CA ILE A 128 3.71 1.71 3.08
C ILE A 128 3.63 0.36 2.38
N ILE A 129 3.30 -0.70 3.11
CA ILE A 129 3.26 -2.07 2.59
C ILE A 129 1.97 -2.33 1.84
N LEU A 130 2.07 -2.99 0.68
CA LEU A 130 0.96 -3.37 -0.18
C LEU A 130 0.74 -4.89 -0.19
N GLY A 131 -0.10 -5.39 -1.10
CA GLY A 131 -0.64 -6.76 -1.06
C GLY A 131 0.33 -7.90 -1.38
N GLU A 132 1.59 -7.62 -1.70
CA GLU A 132 2.57 -8.64 -2.12
C GLU A 132 3.64 -8.96 -1.05
N THR A 133 3.55 -8.34 0.14
CA THR A 133 4.43 -8.66 1.31
C THR A 133 3.64 -9.38 2.40
N ALA A 134 4.16 -10.51 2.90
CA ALA A 134 3.53 -11.29 3.96
C ALA A 134 4.15 -11.08 5.36
N SER A 135 5.46 -10.84 5.42
CA SER A 135 6.19 -10.70 6.69
C SER A 135 7.37 -9.75 6.56
N GLY A 136 7.88 -9.26 7.70
CA GLY A 136 9.07 -8.43 7.72
C GLY A 136 9.51 -8.02 9.12
N GLY A 137 10.78 -7.63 9.23
CA GLY A 137 11.46 -7.32 10.50
C GLY A 137 11.60 -5.82 10.80
N TYR A 138 10.83 -4.94 10.13
CA TYR A 138 10.83 -3.51 10.44
C TYR A 138 9.64 -3.12 11.33
N ARG A 139 9.90 -2.17 12.22
CA ARG A 139 8.90 -1.57 13.11
C ARG A 139 7.83 -0.86 12.30
N LYS A 140 6.58 -1.00 12.71
CA LYS A 140 5.44 -0.33 12.08
C LYS A 140 4.97 0.79 13.00
N ILE A 141 5.08 2.02 12.51
CA ILE A 141 4.67 3.21 13.26
C ILE A 141 3.15 3.39 13.24
N SER A 142 2.50 3.04 12.13
CA SER A 142 1.06 3.14 11.97
C SER A 142 0.58 2.25 10.82
N THR A 143 -0.74 2.17 10.64
CA THR A 143 -1.39 1.45 9.54
C THR A 143 -2.42 2.35 8.88
N VAL A 144 -2.37 2.49 7.55
CA VAL A 144 -3.39 3.17 6.75
C VAL A 144 -4.73 2.47 6.93
N ILE A 145 -5.79 3.24 7.15
CA ILE A 145 -7.13 2.66 7.30
C ILE A 145 -7.60 2.00 6.00
N SER A 146 -8.41 0.96 6.11
CA SER A 146 -8.93 0.21 4.96
C SER A 146 -9.65 1.11 3.92
N ALA A 147 -10.34 2.15 4.38
CA ALA A 147 -11.05 3.10 3.52
C ALA A 147 -10.12 3.93 2.61
N ASP A 148 -8.85 4.11 3.00
CA ASP A 148 -7.87 4.91 2.25
C ASP A 148 -6.93 4.03 1.41
N LEU A 149 -6.98 2.70 1.55
CA LEU A 149 -6.14 1.79 0.76
C LEU A 149 -6.29 1.96 -0.76
N PRO A 150 -7.49 2.21 -1.33
CA PRO A 150 -7.61 2.46 -2.77
C PRO A 150 -6.83 3.69 -3.25
N LEU A 151 -6.61 4.69 -2.37
CA LEU A 151 -5.86 5.89 -2.70
C LEU A 151 -4.38 5.56 -2.97
N LEU A 152 -3.82 4.58 -2.25
CA LEU A 152 -2.42 4.17 -2.39
C LEU A 152 -2.07 3.72 -3.82
N GLY A 153 -3.04 3.13 -4.54
CA GLY A 153 -2.85 2.72 -5.93
C GLY A 153 -2.83 3.88 -6.95
N GLN A 154 -3.06 5.12 -6.49
CA GLN A 154 -3.12 6.33 -7.33
C GLN A 154 -2.02 7.35 -7.00
N ILE A 155 -1.25 7.13 -5.93
CA ILE A 155 -0.20 8.06 -5.50
C ILE A 155 0.99 7.92 -6.45
N THR A 156 1.48 9.06 -6.94
CA THR A 156 2.63 9.19 -7.84
C THR A 156 3.67 10.13 -7.25
#